data_AF-A0A482TGX7-F1
#
_entry.id   AF-A0A482TGX7-F1
#
_cell.length_a   1.000
_cell.length_b   1.000
_cell.length_c   1.000
_cell.angle_alpha   90.00
_cell.angle_beta   90.00
_cell.angle_gamma   90.00
#
_symmetry.space_group_name_H-M   'P 1'
#
loop_
_entity.id
_entity.type
_entity.pdbx_description
1 polymer ?
#
loop_
_entity_poly.entity_id
_entity_poly.type
_entity_poly.pdbx_seq_one_letter_code
_entity_poly.pdbx_strand_id
1 'polypeptide(L)'
;MKKLPEITMAFWIMKICATTLGETAGDLFSMTLNIGYALISLILVGFFIVTLQLQLYATKYKPMLYWSVILATSTAGTTMSDFMDRTLGLGYATGSLLLITILIATFVAWKKTEKSVSVNDINTFHGETFYWIAILFSNTLGTALGDFLADNSGLGFLGGALLIGSLLLLLILAHYFLKVSEVLLMAETLELHETHKNLDKKKHYLK
;
A
#
# COMPACT_ATOMS: atom_id res chain seq x y z
N MET A 1 -4.89 -14.49 -17.73
CA MET A 1 -3.58 -13.86 -18.00
C MET A 1 -3.25 -12.98 -16.81
N LYS A 2 -2.08 -13.11 -16.17
CA LYS A 2 -1.77 -12.36 -14.94
C LYS A 2 -1.70 -10.85 -15.23
N LYS A 3 -2.37 -10.05 -14.39
CA LYS A 3 -2.31 -8.57 -14.40
C LYS A 3 -1.26 -8.00 -13.42
N LEU A 4 -0.60 -8.87 -12.65
CA LEU A 4 0.32 -8.50 -11.58
C LEU A 4 1.75 -9.02 -11.85
N PRO A 5 2.79 -8.30 -11.39
CA PRO A 5 4.18 -8.75 -11.49
C PRO A 5 4.41 -10.07 -10.76
N GLU A 6 5.44 -10.81 -11.18
CA GLU A 6 5.96 -11.89 -10.36
C GLU A 6 6.73 -11.33 -9.15
N ILE A 7 6.43 -11.88 -7.98
CA ILE A 7 6.96 -11.46 -6.69
C ILE A 7 8.39 -11.98 -6.57
N THR A 8 9.29 -11.23 -7.20
CA THR A 8 10.73 -11.51 -7.22
C THR A 8 11.45 -10.52 -6.32
N MET A 9 12.73 -10.73 -6.07
CA MET A 9 13.55 -9.75 -5.35
C MET A 9 13.52 -8.36 -6.04
N ALA A 10 13.46 -8.34 -7.37
CA ALA A 10 13.34 -7.10 -8.14
C ALA A 10 12.01 -6.37 -7.88
N PHE A 11 10.91 -7.09 -7.63
CA PHE A 11 9.63 -6.48 -7.25
C PHE A 11 9.76 -5.71 -5.93
N TRP A 12 10.40 -6.30 -4.92
CA TRP A 12 10.61 -5.65 -3.63
C TRP A 12 11.51 -4.41 -3.73
N ILE A 13 12.60 -4.51 -4.49
CA ILE A 13 13.49 -3.36 -4.73
C ILE A 13 12.72 -2.23 -5.42
N MET A 14 11.99 -2.55 -6.50
CA MET A 14 11.20 -1.55 -7.23
C MET A 14 10.10 -0.94 -6.36
N LYS A 15 9.46 -1.73 -5.50
CA LYS A 15 8.44 -1.25 -4.56
C LYS A 15 9.03 -0.22 -3.60
N ILE A 16 10.16 -0.54 -2.97
CA ILE A 16 10.85 0.39 -2.06
C ILE A 16 11.24 1.67 -2.81
N CYS A 17 11.87 1.54 -3.99
CA CYS A 17 12.22 2.72 -4.79
C CYS A 17 11.00 3.55 -5.16
N ALA A 18 9.89 2.92 -5.57
CA ALA A 18 8.68 3.62 -5.96
C ALA A 18 8.04 4.35 -4.78
N THR A 19 7.97 3.74 -3.59
CA THR A 19 7.38 4.41 -2.43
C THR A 19 8.25 5.55 -1.93
N THR A 20 9.57 5.36 -1.85
CA THR A 20 10.51 6.42 -1.42
C THR A 20 10.55 7.59 -2.41
N LEU A 21 10.59 7.31 -3.72
CA LEU A 21 10.52 8.35 -4.74
C LEU A 21 9.17 9.07 -4.71
N GLY A 22 8.09 8.34 -4.48
CA GLY A 22 6.74 8.89 -4.42
C GLY A 22 6.58 9.91 -3.30
N GLU A 23 7.04 9.58 -2.09
CA GLU A 23 7.08 10.47 -0.92
C GLU A 23 7.93 11.71 -1.20
N THR A 24 9.18 11.52 -1.63
CA THR A 24 10.12 12.62 -1.94
C THR A 24 9.56 13.56 -3.01
N ALA A 25 8.89 13.01 -4.02
CA ALA A 25 8.24 13.82 -5.06
C ALA A 25 7.08 14.64 -4.50
N GLY A 26 6.26 14.06 -3.60
CA GLY A 26 5.16 14.74 -2.94
C GLY A 26 5.63 15.98 -2.19
N ASP A 27 6.69 15.82 -1.40
CA ASP A 27 7.33 16.89 -0.62
C ASP A 27 7.97 17.95 -1.51
N LEU A 28 8.59 17.53 -2.62
CA LEU A 28 9.14 18.46 -3.60
C LEU A 28 8.05 19.37 -4.17
N PHE A 29 6.91 18.80 -4.59
CA PHE A 29 5.82 19.61 -5.15
C PHE A 29 5.12 20.47 -4.09
N SER A 30 4.95 19.96 -2.88
CA SER A 30 4.24 20.67 -1.80
C SER A 30 5.10 21.78 -1.18
N MET A 31 6.33 21.47 -0.79
CA MET A 31 7.23 22.35 -0.04
C MET A 31 8.15 23.16 -0.95
N THR A 32 8.77 22.54 -1.95
CA THR A 32 9.81 23.21 -2.76
C THR A 32 9.21 24.11 -3.83
N LEU A 33 8.09 23.70 -4.43
CA LEU A 33 7.37 24.53 -5.42
C LEU A 33 6.31 25.45 -4.78
N ASN A 34 6.15 25.39 -3.45
CA ASN A 34 5.28 26.27 -2.66
C ASN A 34 3.80 26.29 -3.16
N ILE A 35 3.37 25.18 -3.76
CA ILE A 35 2.01 25.00 -4.30
C ILE A 35 1.00 24.79 -3.16
N GLY A 36 1.49 24.35 -2.00
CA GLY A 36 0.70 24.07 -0.81
C GLY A 36 0.06 22.68 -0.85
N TYR A 37 -0.05 22.05 0.33
CA TYR A 37 -0.52 20.67 0.48
C TYR A 37 -1.94 20.44 -0.05
N ALA A 38 -2.84 21.41 0.08
CA ALA A 38 -4.23 21.28 -0.38
C ALA A 38 -4.33 21.12 -1.91
N LEU A 39 -3.71 22.04 -2.65
CA LEU A 39 -3.79 22.09 -4.11
C LEU A 39 -3.03 20.93 -4.73
N ILE A 40 -1.84 20.59 -4.20
CA ILE A 40 -1.06 19.47 -4.73
C ILE A 40 -1.72 18.13 -4.43
N SER A 41 -2.32 17.94 -3.25
CA SER A 41 -3.08 16.72 -2.94
C SER A 41 -4.23 16.52 -3.94
N LEU A 42 -4.96 17.58 -4.27
CA LEU A 42 -6.04 17.51 -5.24
C LEU A 42 -5.54 17.09 -6.64
N ILE A 43 -4.43 17.68 -7.08
CA ILE A 43 -3.81 17.38 -8.38
C ILE A 43 -3.32 15.93 -8.42
N LEU A 44 -2.62 15.48 -7.38
CA LEU A 44 -2.04 14.13 -7.30
C LEU A 44 -3.10 13.05 -7.14
N VAL A 45 -4.15 13.30 -6.35
CA VAL A 45 -5.31 12.40 -6.28
C VAL A 45 -6.01 12.34 -7.65
N GLY A 46 -6.13 13.46 -8.35
CA GLY A 46 -6.64 13.47 -9.73
C GLY A 46 -5.78 12.63 -10.68
N PHE A 47 -4.46 12.77 -10.61
CA PHE A 47 -3.52 11.96 -11.39
C PHE A 47 -3.59 10.47 -11.03
N PHE A 48 -3.72 10.14 -9.74
CA PHE A 48 -3.94 8.79 -9.27
C PHE A 48 -5.24 8.21 -9.85
N ILE A 49 -6.35 8.95 -9.83
CA ILE A 49 -7.64 8.48 -10.39
C ILE A 49 -7.51 8.20 -11.89
N VAL A 50 -6.84 9.07 -12.65
CA VAL A 50 -6.63 8.87 -14.10
C VAL A 50 -5.78 7.63 -14.36
N THR A 51 -4.65 7.50 -13.67
CA THR A 51 -3.74 6.34 -13.85
C THR A 51 -4.40 5.03 -13.38
N LEU A 52 -5.17 5.09 -12.30
CA LEU A 52 -5.98 3.98 -11.80
C LEU A 52 -7.01 3.54 -12.85
N GLN A 53 -7.78 4.47 -13.43
CA GLN A 53 -8.73 4.14 -14.49
C GLN A 53 -8.02 3.44 -15.65
N LEU A 54 -6.89 3.97 -16.12
CA LEU A 54 -6.10 3.34 -17.19
C LEU A 54 -5.64 1.92 -16.83
N GLN A 55 -5.31 1.68 -15.56
CA GLN A 55 -4.95 0.36 -15.04
C GLN A 55 -6.16 -0.59 -14.98
N LEU A 56 -7.33 -0.11 -14.55
CA LEU A 56 -8.58 -0.88 -14.50
C LEU A 56 -9.04 -1.30 -15.90
N TYR A 57 -8.88 -0.41 -16.89
CA TYR A 57 -9.19 -0.70 -18.30
C TYR A 57 -8.13 -1.55 -19.01
N ALA A 58 -6.94 -1.73 -18.41
CA ALA A 58 -5.89 -2.54 -19.02
C ALA A 58 -6.22 -4.03 -18.93
N THR A 59 -6.31 -4.69 -20.10
CA THR A 59 -6.61 -6.13 -20.21
C THR A 59 -5.38 -7.03 -20.05
N LYS A 60 -4.17 -6.44 -20.01
CA LYS A 60 -2.88 -7.15 -19.87
C LYS A 60 -1.99 -6.40 -18.89
N TYR A 61 -1.12 -7.14 -18.19
CA TYR A 61 -0.09 -6.54 -17.34
C TYR A 61 0.81 -5.61 -18.16
N LYS A 62 0.80 -4.33 -17.80
CA LYS A 62 1.69 -3.31 -18.33
C LYS A 62 2.53 -2.78 -17.16
N PRO A 63 3.81 -3.20 -17.02
CA PRO A 63 4.66 -2.81 -15.90
C PRO A 63 4.69 -1.30 -15.67
N MET A 64 4.80 -0.52 -16.74
CA MET A 64 4.82 0.95 -16.67
C MET A 64 3.56 1.53 -16.04
N LEU A 65 2.37 1.04 -16.39
CA LEU A 65 1.12 1.52 -15.79
C LEU A 65 1.02 1.12 -14.31
N TYR A 66 1.32 -0.14 -13.99
CA TYR A 66 1.28 -0.63 -12.62
C TYR A 66 2.20 0.20 -11.70
N TRP A 67 3.45 0.40 -12.09
CA TRP A 67 4.40 1.19 -11.31
C TRP A 67 4.02 2.68 -11.25
N SER A 68 3.40 3.21 -12.31
CA SER A 68 2.88 4.59 -12.30
C SER A 68 1.74 4.76 -11.30
N VAL A 69 0.83 3.78 -11.19
CA VAL A 69 -0.23 3.81 -10.18
C VAL A 69 0.37 3.71 -8.78
N ILE A 70 1.34 2.82 -8.55
CA ILE A 70 2.01 2.70 -7.25
C ILE A 70 2.71 4.01 -6.86
N LEU A 71 3.47 4.62 -7.79
CA LEU A 71 4.09 5.92 -7.60
C LEU A 71 3.05 6.99 -7.27
N ALA A 72 1.99 7.10 -8.09
CA ALA A 72 0.92 8.07 -7.89
C ALA A 72 0.22 7.90 -6.54
N THR A 73 -0.01 6.64 -6.12
CA THR A 73 -0.65 6.32 -4.85
C THR A 73 0.24 6.71 -3.68
N SER A 74 1.56 6.52 -3.79
CA SER A 74 2.51 6.94 -2.76
C SER A 74 2.58 8.46 -2.66
N THR A 75 2.76 9.17 -3.77
CA THR A 75 2.84 10.65 -3.78
C THR A 75 1.53 11.31 -3.32
N ALA A 76 0.38 10.80 -3.79
CA ALA A 76 -0.93 11.27 -3.34
C ALA A 76 -1.16 10.95 -1.86
N GLY A 77 -0.72 9.76 -1.41
CA GLY A 77 -0.85 9.33 -0.02
C GLY A 77 -0.08 10.25 0.94
N THR A 78 1.18 10.55 0.64
CA THR A 78 2.04 11.46 1.43
C THR A 78 1.41 12.86 1.54
N THR A 79 1.11 13.46 0.39
CA THR A 79 0.56 14.84 0.38
C THR A 79 -0.79 14.95 1.08
N MET A 80 -1.63 13.92 0.97
CA MET A 80 -2.91 13.87 1.69
C MET A 80 -2.72 13.72 3.20
N SER A 81 -1.72 12.95 3.64
CA SER A 81 -1.35 12.83 5.06
C SER A 81 -0.93 14.19 5.60
N ASP A 82 0.03 14.85 4.95
CA ASP A 82 0.51 16.17 5.36
C ASP A 82 -0.58 17.23 5.33
N PHE A 83 -1.47 17.18 4.34
CA PHE A 83 -2.61 18.08 4.29
C PHE A 83 -3.51 17.90 5.53
N MET A 84 -3.82 16.66 5.90
CA MET A 84 -4.65 16.36 7.07
C MET A 84 -3.97 16.76 8.38
N ASP A 85 -2.70 16.43 8.54
CA ASP A 85 -2.00 16.63 9.81
C ASP A 85 -1.56 18.08 10.00
N ARG A 86 -1.01 18.71 8.95
CA ARG A 86 -0.41 20.04 9.01
C ARG A 86 -1.36 21.16 8.62
N THR A 87 -2.19 20.97 7.58
CA THR A 87 -3.07 22.04 7.06
C THR A 87 -4.43 22.06 7.74
N LEU A 88 -5.05 20.89 7.95
CA LEU A 88 -6.30 20.79 8.72
C LEU A 88 -6.06 20.85 10.24
N GLY A 89 -4.80 20.72 10.68
CA GLY A 89 -4.42 20.84 12.09
C GLY A 89 -4.93 19.70 12.96
N LEU A 90 -5.27 18.54 12.37
CA LEU A 90 -5.73 17.37 13.12
C LEU A 90 -4.61 16.79 14.00
N GLY A 91 -3.37 16.97 13.58
CA GLY A 91 -2.17 16.39 14.17
C GLY A 91 -2.05 14.89 13.89
N TYR A 92 -0.80 14.43 13.82
CA TYR A 92 -0.44 13.08 13.37
C TYR A 92 -1.13 11.93 14.10
N ALA A 93 -1.39 12.07 15.40
CA ALA A 93 -2.09 11.04 16.19
C ALA A 93 -3.56 10.90 15.77
N THR A 94 -4.28 12.02 15.66
CA THR A 94 -5.69 12.03 15.28
C THR A 94 -5.86 11.64 13.81
N GLY A 95 -4.98 12.14 12.93
CA GLY A 95 -4.93 11.76 11.51
C GLY A 95 -4.74 10.27 11.32
N SER A 96 -3.74 9.68 12.00
CA SER A 96 -3.49 8.24 11.96
C SER A 96 -4.69 7.41 12.45
N LEU A 97 -5.33 7.81 13.56
CA LEU A 97 -6.49 7.09 14.11
C LEU A 97 -7.69 7.12 13.14
N LEU A 98 -7.93 8.28 12.53
CA LEU A 98 -8.96 8.44 11.52
C LEU A 98 -8.65 7.57 10.29
N LEU A 99 -7.41 7.57 9.80
CA LEU A 99 -6.99 6.74 8.66
C LEU A 99 -7.12 5.25 8.93
N ILE A 100 -6.74 4.78 10.13
CA ILE A 100 -6.98 3.39 10.57
C ILE A 100 -8.48 3.06 10.50
N THR A 101 -9.33 3.97 10.99
CA THR A 101 -10.78 3.76 11.00
C THR A 101 -11.34 3.64 9.58
N ILE A 102 -10.90 4.51 8.66
CA ILE A 102 -11.30 4.47 7.25
C ILE A 102 -10.78 3.20 6.56
N LEU A 103 -9.54 2.80 6.85
CA LEU A 103 -8.94 1.59 6.29
C LEU A 103 -9.71 0.34 6.72
N ILE A 104 -10.05 0.22 8.01
CA ILE A 104 -10.89 -0.86 8.53
C ILE A 104 -12.28 -0.83 7.88
N ALA A 105 -12.90 0.35 7.76
CA ALA A 105 -14.20 0.48 7.08
C ALA A 105 -14.13 0.04 5.61
N THR A 106 -13.03 0.34 4.92
CA THR A 106 -12.77 -0.09 3.53
C THR A 106 -12.69 -1.61 3.44
N PHE A 107 -11.94 -2.27 4.33
CA PHE A 107 -11.88 -3.73 4.36
C PHE A 107 -13.22 -4.38 4.69
N VAL A 108 -14.00 -3.80 5.61
CA VAL A 108 -15.35 -4.28 5.95
C VAL A 108 -16.30 -4.12 4.75
N ALA A 109 -16.26 -2.98 4.05
CA ALA A 109 -17.06 -2.74 2.85
C ALA A 109 -16.67 -3.69 1.72
N TRP A 110 -15.37 -3.93 1.52
CA TRP A 110 -14.85 -4.88 0.55
C TRP A 110 -15.33 -6.30 0.86
N LYS A 111 -15.18 -6.76 2.11
CA LYS A 111 -15.65 -8.08 2.55
C LYS A 111 -17.16 -8.25 2.37
N LYS A 112 -17.96 -7.19 2.57
CA LYS A 112 -19.41 -7.23 2.32
C LYS A 112 -19.76 -7.30 0.84
N THR A 113 -18.98 -6.64 -0.01
CA THR A 113 -19.27 -6.53 -1.46
C THR A 113 -18.82 -7.78 -2.21
N GLU A 114 -17.59 -8.24 -2.00
CA GLU A 114 -17.02 -9.39 -2.73
C GLU A 114 -17.13 -10.72 -1.98
N LYS A 115 -17.56 -10.72 -0.70
CA LYS A 115 -17.67 -11.90 0.19
C LYS A 115 -16.37 -12.68 0.42
N SER A 116 -15.28 -12.32 -0.27
CA SER A 116 -13.92 -12.81 -0.16
C SER A 116 -12.96 -11.64 -0.29
N VAL A 117 -11.96 -11.56 0.59
CA VAL A 117 -10.88 -10.53 0.56
C VAL A 117 -9.63 -11.11 -0.13
N SER A 118 -9.80 -12.15 -0.94
CA SER A 118 -8.69 -12.82 -1.60
C SER A 118 -8.15 -11.97 -2.75
N VAL A 119 -6.94 -11.43 -2.59
CA VAL A 119 -6.22 -10.66 -3.63
C VAL A 119 -5.94 -11.48 -4.88
N ASN A 120 -5.97 -12.81 -4.77
CA ASN A 120 -5.71 -13.74 -5.89
C ASN A 120 -6.90 -13.89 -6.85
N ASP A 121 -8.12 -13.53 -6.42
CA ASP A 121 -9.35 -13.64 -7.21
C ASP A 121 -9.96 -12.28 -7.55
N ILE A 122 -9.14 -11.22 -7.57
CA ILE A 122 -9.56 -9.91 -8.02
C ILE A 122 -9.67 -9.92 -9.55
N ASN A 123 -10.79 -10.44 -10.05
CA ASN A 123 -11.15 -10.43 -11.46
C ASN A 123 -12.28 -9.43 -11.77
N THR A 124 -12.79 -8.73 -10.76
CA THR A 124 -13.89 -7.75 -10.90
C THR A 124 -13.39 -6.32 -10.76
N PHE A 125 -14.03 -5.40 -11.49
CA PHE A 125 -13.75 -3.97 -11.41
C PHE A 125 -13.92 -3.42 -9.98
N HIS A 126 -14.90 -3.94 -9.24
CA HIS A 126 -15.17 -3.53 -7.87
C HIS A 126 -14.05 -3.96 -6.91
N GLY A 127 -13.56 -5.20 -7.03
CA GLY A 127 -12.43 -5.70 -6.25
C GLY A 127 -11.14 -4.94 -6.53
N GLU A 128 -10.84 -4.67 -7.81
CA GLU A 128 -9.66 -3.88 -8.18
C GLU A 128 -9.76 -2.46 -7.56
N THR A 129 -10.94 -1.85 -7.58
CA THR A 129 -11.16 -0.53 -6.97
C THR A 129 -10.94 -0.55 -5.44
N PHE A 130 -11.51 -1.52 -4.72
CA PHE A 130 -11.30 -1.63 -3.26
C PHE A 130 -9.83 -1.87 -2.91
N TYR A 131 -9.13 -2.69 -3.69
CA TYR A 131 -7.71 -2.95 -3.52
C TYR A 131 -6.89 -1.65 -3.63
N TRP A 132 -7.11 -0.85 -4.68
CA TRP A 132 -6.37 0.40 -4.86
C TRP A 132 -6.73 1.46 -3.83
N ILE A 133 -7.99 1.53 -3.39
CA ILE A 133 -8.40 2.41 -2.28
C ILE A 133 -7.71 2.00 -0.98
N ALA A 134 -7.64 0.70 -0.69
CA ALA A 134 -6.94 0.20 0.50
C ALA A 134 -5.45 0.55 0.45
N ILE A 135 -4.79 0.43 -0.72
CA ILE A 135 -3.39 0.87 -0.88
C ILE A 135 -3.23 2.36 -0.64
N LEU A 136 -4.13 3.21 -1.17
CA LEU A 136 -4.07 4.65 -0.96
C LEU A 136 -4.12 4.99 0.53
N PHE A 137 -5.13 4.50 1.25
CA PHE A 137 -5.25 4.77 2.67
C PHE A 137 -4.13 4.14 3.50
N SER A 138 -3.63 2.98 3.10
CA SER A 138 -2.48 2.34 3.74
C SER A 138 -1.21 3.18 3.58
N ASN A 139 -0.97 3.75 2.41
CA ASN A 139 0.17 4.65 2.17
C ASN A 139 0.03 5.93 2.98
N THR A 140 -1.14 6.57 2.97
CA THR A 140 -1.40 7.77 3.79
C THR A 140 -1.21 7.48 5.28
N LEU A 141 -1.73 6.35 5.77
CA LEU A 141 -1.54 5.93 7.16
C LEU A 141 -0.06 5.68 7.48
N GLY A 142 0.68 5.04 6.57
CA GLY A 142 2.10 4.77 6.72
C GLY A 142 2.91 6.06 6.91
N THR A 143 2.62 7.09 6.11
CA THR A 143 3.24 8.42 6.25
C THR A 143 2.83 9.06 7.58
N ALA A 144 1.53 9.17 7.89
CA ALA A 144 1.05 9.80 9.12
C ALA A 144 1.65 9.17 10.39
N LEU A 145 1.71 7.84 10.41
CA LEU A 145 2.24 7.08 11.54
C LEU A 145 3.76 7.12 11.61
N GLY A 146 4.43 7.15 10.45
CA GLY A 146 5.88 7.35 10.35
C GLY A 146 6.29 8.71 10.92
N ASP A 147 5.63 9.78 10.48
CA ASP A 147 5.83 11.14 10.99
C ASP A 147 5.48 11.25 12.47
N PHE A 148 4.38 10.63 12.91
CA PHE A 148 4.03 10.58 14.33
C PHE A 148 5.15 9.97 15.18
N LEU A 149 5.71 8.85 14.72
CA LEU A 149 6.80 8.17 15.41
C LEU A 149 8.09 8.99 15.37
N ALA A 150 8.39 9.65 14.26
CA ALA A 150 9.59 10.47 14.12
C ALA A 150 9.53 11.74 14.96
N ASP A 151 8.44 12.50 14.90
CA ASP A 151 8.39 13.87 15.40
C ASP A 151 7.67 14.00 16.76
N ASN A 152 6.61 13.24 16.99
CA ASN A 152 5.71 13.44 18.13
C ASN A 152 5.86 12.40 19.25
N SER A 153 6.35 11.20 18.94
CA SER A 153 6.46 10.12 19.94
C SER A 153 7.65 10.28 20.89
N GLY A 154 8.62 11.14 20.56
CA GLY A 154 9.89 11.29 21.28
C GLY A 154 10.94 10.21 20.96
N LEU A 155 10.64 9.27 20.06
CA LEU A 155 11.59 8.24 19.59
C LEU A 155 12.61 8.79 18.59
N GLY A 156 12.28 9.88 17.89
CA GLY A 156 13.06 10.38 16.77
C GLY A 156 12.98 9.47 15.54
N PHE A 157 13.47 9.95 14.40
CA PHE A 157 13.47 9.18 13.14
C PHE A 157 14.12 7.80 13.28
N LEU A 158 15.30 7.72 13.91
CA LEU A 158 16.03 6.46 14.08
C LEU A 158 15.30 5.50 15.04
N GLY A 159 14.69 6.01 16.11
CA GLY A 159 13.93 5.20 17.06
C GLY A 159 12.64 4.65 16.44
N GLY A 160 11.93 5.47 15.67
CA GLY A 160 10.76 5.04 14.88
C GLY A 160 11.12 3.95 13.86
N ALA A 161 12.20 4.16 13.10
CA ALA A 161 12.69 3.18 12.13
C ALA A 161 13.09 1.84 12.78
N LEU A 162 13.77 1.87 13.92
CA LEU A 162 14.13 0.66 14.67
C LEU A 162 12.90 -0.05 15.23
N LEU A 163 11.91 0.69 15.74
CA LEU A 163 10.66 0.12 16.24
C LEU A 163 9.91 -0.61 15.12
N ILE A 164 9.66 0.05 13.98
CA ILE A 164 8.98 -0.56 12.84
C ILE A 164 9.80 -1.75 12.31
N GLY A 165 11.11 -1.58 12.12
CA GLY A 165 11.99 -2.65 11.65
C GLY A 165 12.00 -3.87 12.57
N SER A 166 12.01 -3.67 13.89
CA SER A 166 11.96 -4.76 14.87
C SER A 166 10.61 -5.49 14.89
N LEU A 167 9.50 -4.76 14.75
CA LEU A 167 8.16 -5.35 14.62
C LEU A 167 8.03 -6.19 13.35
N LEU A 168 8.55 -5.71 12.21
CA LEU A 168 8.58 -6.47 10.96
C LEU A 168 9.45 -7.73 11.10
N LEU A 169 10.63 -7.61 11.72
CA LEU A 169 11.50 -8.76 11.99
C LEU A 169 10.78 -9.80 12.86
N LEU A 170 10.11 -9.35 13.94
CA LEU A 170 9.32 -10.22 14.82
C LEU A 170 8.18 -10.90 14.09
N LEU A 171 7.48 -10.20 13.17
CA LEU A 171 6.45 -10.79 12.33
C LEU A 171 7.00 -11.86 11.39
N ILE A 172 8.14 -11.61 10.75
CA ILE A 172 8.82 -12.60 9.90
C ILE A 172 9.21 -13.81 10.73
N LEU A 173 9.84 -13.60 11.89
CA LEU A 173 10.23 -14.68 12.80
C LEU A 173 8.98 -15.45 13.27
N ALA A 174 7.92 -14.77 13.67
CA ALA A 174 6.66 -15.39 14.07
C ALA A 174 6.06 -16.25 12.93
N HIS A 175 6.11 -15.78 11.69
CA HIS A 175 5.67 -16.56 10.52
C HIS A 175 6.49 -17.85 10.35
N TYR A 176 7.81 -17.79 10.49
CA TYR A 176 8.68 -18.96 10.40
C TYR A 176 8.54 -19.94 11.58
N PHE A 177 8.36 -19.42 12.80
CA PHE A 177 8.35 -20.24 14.02
C PHE A 177 6.98 -20.80 14.39
N LEU A 178 5.89 -20.06 14.14
CA LEU A 178 4.57 -20.44 14.66
C LEU A 178 3.72 -21.28 13.69
N LYS A 179 4.08 -21.43 12.40
CA LYS A 179 3.23 -22.09 11.37
C LYS A 179 1.75 -21.69 11.49
N VAL A 180 1.47 -20.46 11.95
CA VAL A 180 0.09 -20.00 12.15
C VAL A 180 -0.50 -19.87 10.76
N SER A 181 -1.53 -20.66 10.50
CA SER A 181 -2.25 -20.72 9.24
C SER A 181 -2.52 -19.30 8.73
N GLU A 182 -2.14 -19.06 7.48
CA GLU A 182 -2.19 -17.80 6.70
C GLU A 182 -3.44 -16.93 6.90
N VAL A 183 -4.51 -17.52 7.40
CA VAL A 183 -5.82 -16.93 7.63
C VAL A 183 -5.83 -15.89 8.76
N LEU A 184 -4.93 -15.96 9.77
CA LEU A 184 -4.93 -15.00 10.88
C LEU A 184 -4.05 -13.75 10.64
N LEU A 185 -3.26 -13.75 9.57
CA LEU A 185 -2.29 -12.70 9.22
C LEU A 185 -2.78 -11.81 8.05
N MET A 186 -4.09 -11.77 7.87
CA MET A 186 -4.79 -11.12 6.76
C MET A 186 -4.98 -9.61 7.00
N ALA A 187 -3.87 -8.93 7.27
CA ALA A 187 -3.74 -7.48 7.10
C ALA A 187 -2.59 -7.11 6.15
N GLU A 188 -1.65 -8.02 5.86
CA GLU A 188 -0.51 -7.66 4.98
C GLU A 188 0.12 -8.82 4.18
N THR A 189 -0.34 -10.07 4.32
CA THR A 189 0.28 -11.22 3.61
C THR A 189 -0.70 -11.93 2.68
N LEU A 190 -0.84 -11.40 1.46
CA LEU A 190 -1.59 -12.06 0.38
C LEU A 190 -0.70 -12.41 -0.82
N GLU A 191 0.52 -12.86 -0.57
CA GLU A 191 1.46 -13.20 -1.64
C GLU A 191 2.30 -14.48 -1.44
N LEU A 192 2.02 -15.31 -0.43
CA LEU A 192 2.87 -16.48 -0.13
C LEU A 192 2.29 -17.88 -0.40
N HIS A 193 1.02 -18.03 -0.82
CA HIS A 193 0.44 -19.38 -1.02
C HIS A 193 0.25 -19.85 -2.47
N GLU A 194 1.22 -19.65 -3.37
CA GLU A 194 1.14 -20.37 -4.66
C GLU A 194 2.45 -20.76 -5.35
N THR A 195 3.56 -20.87 -4.61
CA THR A 195 4.79 -21.50 -5.13
C THR A 195 4.84 -23.01 -4.92
N HIS A 196 4.04 -23.60 -4.02
CA HIS A 196 4.08 -25.04 -3.74
C HIS A 196 3.03 -25.90 -4.46
N LYS A 197 1.96 -25.32 -5.04
CA LYS A 197 0.89 -26.10 -5.69
C LYS A 197 1.07 -26.34 -7.20
N ASN A 198 1.96 -25.60 -7.86
CA ASN A 198 2.22 -25.74 -9.30
C ASN A 198 3.39 -26.67 -9.65
N LEU A 199 4.15 -27.18 -8.66
CA LEU A 199 5.20 -28.17 -8.89
C LEU A 199 4.67 -29.62 -8.90
N ASP A 200 3.56 -29.91 -8.22
CA ASP A 200 2.98 -31.27 -8.24
C ASP A 200 2.09 -31.54 -9.44
N LYS A 201 1.39 -30.52 -9.98
CA LYS A 201 0.58 -30.70 -11.20
C LYS A 201 1.40 -30.95 -12.46
N LYS A 202 2.68 -30.57 -12.50
CA LYS A 202 3.55 -30.76 -13.68
C LYS A 202 4.19 -32.16 -13.78
N LYS A 203 4.15 -32.96 -12.70
CA LYS A 203 4.64 -34.35 -12.73
C LYS A 203 3.59 -35.36 -13.23
N HIS A 204 2.32 -34.98 -13.34
CA HIS A 204 1.26 -35.91 -13.73
C HIS A 204 0.89 -35.88 -15.23
N TYR A 205 1.51 -35.01 -16.02
CA TYR A 205 1.33 -34.94 -17.48
C TYR A 205 2.56 -35.43 -18.27
N LEU A 206 3.55 -36.04 -17.60
CA LEU A 206 4.76 -36.60 -18.22
C LEU A 206 4.98 -38.07 -17.85
N LYS A 207 3.89 -38.83 -17.67
CA LYS A 207 3.91 -40.30 -17.74
C LYS A 207 2.83 -40.78 -18.69
#